data_AF-A0A7X1J3I2-F1
#
_entry.id   AF-A0A7X1J3I2-F1
#
_cell.length_a   1.000
_cell.length_b   1.000
_cell.length_c   1.000
_cell.angle_alpha   90.00
_cell.angle_beta   90.00
_cell.angle_gamma   90.00
#
_symmetry.space_group_name_H-M   'P 1'
#
loop_
_entity.id
_entity.type
_entity.pdbx_description
1 polymer ?
#
loop_
_entity_poly.entity_id
_entity_poly.type
_entity_poly.pdbx_seq_one_letter_code
_entity_poly.pdbx_strand_id
1 'polypeptide(L)'
;MTWKPKPPPVDQLNYAQHSGWRCCWCNKSLMGGARSAGISRGSSGVHVLDIEVYECGPRCPKRPRPPRRRPPKKDSQEGTP
;
A
#
# COMPACT_ATOMS: atom_id res chain seq x y z
N MET A 1 -0.53 -16.63 1.95
CA MET A 1 -0.27 -15.49 1.04
C MET A 1 -0.50 -14.18 1.79
N THR A 2 0.56 -13.52 2.22
CA THR A 2 0.47 -12.25 2.97
C THR A 2 0.13 -11.11 2.00
N TRP A 3 -1.08 -10.56 2.13
CA TRP A 3 -1.46 -9.38 1.34
C TRP A 3 -0.64 -8.17 1.82
N LYS A 4 0.13 -7.55 0.90
CA LYS A 4 0.78 -6.26 1.12
C LYS A 4 0.07 -5.18 0.29
N PRO A 5 -0.30 -4.04 0.88
CA PRO A 5 -0.87 -2.94 0.11
C PRO A 5 0.17 -2.42 -0.89
N LYS A 6 -0.28 -2.13 -2.11
CA LYS A 6 0.56 -1.39 -3.07
C LYS A 6 0.65 0.07 -2.62
N PRO A 7 1.84 0.68 -2.60
CA PRO A 7 1.97 2.10 -2.30
C PRO A 7 1.32 2.97 -3.39
N PRO A 8 1.04 4.25 -3.11
CA PRO A 8 0.56 5.18 -4.13
C PRO A 8 1.57 5.31 -5.29
N PRO A 9 1.11 5.56 -6.52
CA PRO A 9 1.99 5.81 -7.66
C PRO A 9 2.74 7.14 -7.50
N VAL A 10 3.85 7.29 -8.22
CA VAL A 10 4.84 8.36 -8.03
C VAL A 10 4.22 9.76 -8.24
N ASP A 11 3.31 9.87 -9.20
CA ASP A 11 2.58 11.10 -9.55
C ASP A 11 1.61 11.58 -8.45
N GLN A 12 1.26 10.71 -7.51
CA GLN A 12 0.41 11.03 -6.35
C GLN A 12 1.21 11.40 -5.10
N LEU A 13 2.53 11.30 -5.14
CA LEU A 13 3.40 11.63 -4.01
C LEU A 13 3.77 13.10 -4.06
N ASN A 14 3.73 13.75 -2.90
CA ASN A 14 4.44 15.03 -2.76
C ASN A 14 5.95 14.79 -2.66
N TYR A 15 6.74 15.84 -2.87
CA TYR A 15 8.20 15.77 -2.83
C TYR A 15 8.76 15.12 -1.56
N ALA A 16 8.18 15.41 -0.39
CA ALA A 16 8.66 14.87 0.88
C ALA A 16 8.33 13.37 1.06
N GLN A 17 7.25 12.88 0.44
CA GLN A 17 6.94 11.45 0.38
C GLN A 17 7.83 10.72 -0.63
N HIS A 18 8.06 11.33 -1.79
CA HIS A 18 8.96 10.82 -2.83
C HIS A 18 10.40 10.69 -2.31
N SER A 19 10.87 11.67 -1.54
CA SER A 19 12.24 11.67 -0.98
C SER A 19 12.39 10.80 0.28
N GLY A 20 11.33 10.10 0.71
CA GLY A 20 11.37 9.18 1.85
C GLY A 20 11.33 9.83 3.23
N TRP A 21 11.17 11.15 3.32
CA TRP A 21 11.07 11.88 4.59
C TRP A 21 9.70 11.78 5.25
N ARG A 22 8.66 11.44 4.48
CA ARG A 22 7.27 11.35 4.96
C ARG A 22 6.62 10.05 4.53
N CYS A 23 5.71 9.56 5.38
CA CYS A 23 4.91 8.38 5.10
C CYS A 23 4.13 8.55 3.79
N CYS A 24 4.28 7.59 2.89
CA CYS A 24 3.61 7.61 1.58
C CYS A 24 2.07 7.69 1.66
N TRP A 25 1.45 7.21 2.75
CA TRP A 25 -0.01 7.23 2.88
C TRP A 25 -0.56 8.40 3.71
N CYS A 26 0.01 8.68 4.88
CA CYS A 26 -0.54 9.70 5.79
C CYS A 26 0.26 11.00 5.84
N ASN A 27 1.35 11.10 5.08
CA ASN A 27 2.23 12.26 5.05
C ASN A 27 2.78 12.63 6.44
N LYS A 28 2.92 11.69 7.38
CA LYS A 28 3.56 11.93 8.68
C LYS A 28 5.09 11.96 8.51
N SER A 29 5.78 12.85 9.21
CA SER A 29 7.25 12.88 9.25
C SER A 29 7.83 11.56 9.76
N LEU A 30 8.86 11.08 9.08
CA LEU A 30 9.61 9.87 9.41
C LEU A 30 10.96 10.27 10.02
N MET A 31 10.94 10.72 11.28
CA MET A 31 12.16 11.11 11.99
C MET A 31 13.00 9.91 12.48
N GLY A 32 12.51 8.68 12.29
CA GLY A 32 13.16 7.43 12.69
C GLY A 32 12.20 6.25 12.61
N GLY A 33 12.73 5.03 12.45
CA GLY A 33 11.94 3.79 12.42
C GLY A 33 11.03 3.63 11.20
N ALA A 34 11.35 4.33 10.10
CA ALA A 34 10.67 4.17 8.82
C ALA A 34 10.73 2.71 8.34
N ARG A 35 9.62 2.20 7.82
CA ARG A 35 9.56 0.85 7.25
C ARG A 35 9.32 0.93 5.76
N SER A 36 9.99 0.10 4.98
CA SER A 36 9.72 -0.02 3.55
C SER A 36 8.26 -0.43 3.32
N ALA A 37 7.52 0.39 2.59
CA ALA A 37 6.17 0.12 2.12
C ALA A 37 6.17 -0.55 0.73
N GLY A 38 7.33 -0.63 0.08
CA GLY A 38 7.53 -1.20 -1.26
C GLY A 38 7.81 -0.13 -2.30
N ILE A 39 7.68 -0.53 -3.58
CA ILE A 39 7.99 0.32 -4.73
C ILE A 39 6.75 1.07 -5.18
N SER A 40 6.81 2.39 -5.09
CA SER A 40 5.92 3.30 -5.80
C SER A 40 6.30 3.29 -7.26
N ARG A 41 5.32 3.01 -8.14
CA ARG A 41 5.56 2.88 -9.58
C ARG A 41 5.17 4.16 -10.31
N GLY A 42 5.93 4.51 -11.34
CA GLY A 42 5.63 5.65 -12.18
C GLY A 42 6.58 5.77 -13.37
N SER A 43 6.23 6.62 -14.32
CA SER A 43 7.06 6.91 -15.48
C SER A 43 6.85 8.34 -15.98
N SER A 44 7.85 8.87 -16.69
CA SER A 44 7.78 10.13 -17.42
C SER A 44 8.38 9.92 -18.81
N GLY A 45 7.51 9.87 -19.82
CA GLY A 45 7.90 9.45 -21.17
C GLY A 45 8.51 8.05 -21.16
N VAL A 46 9.77 7.95 -21.58
CA VAL A 46 10.55 6.68 -21.59
C VAL A 46 11.26 6.39 -20.26
N HIS A 47 11.26 7.33 -19.32
CA HIS A 47 11.96 7.19 -18.05
C HIS A 47 11.08 6.49 -17.01
N VAL A 48 11.59 5.42 -16.42
CA VAL A 48 10.98 4.76 -15.26
C VAL A 48 11.35 5.54 -14.01
N LEU A 49 10.34 5.89 -13.20
CA LEU A 49 10.48 6.68 -11.97
C LEU A 49 10.15 5.85 -10.73
N ASP A 50 10.27 4.53 -10.83
CA ASP A 50 10.02 3.63 -9.71
C ASP A 50 10.96 3.95 -8.54
N ILE A 51 10.37 4.18 -7.36
CA ILE A 51 11.11 4.52 -6.14
C ILE A 51 10.64 3.67 -4.96
N GLU A 52 11.56 3.37 -4.04
CA GLU A 52 11.15 2.84 -2.74
C GLU A 52 10.51 3.94 -1.90
N VAL A 53 9.37 3.61 -1.28
CA VAL A 53 8.70 4.52 -0.35
C VAL A 53 8.51 3.89 1.02
N TYR A 54 8.34 4.75 2.02
CA TYR A 54 8.32 4.35 3.41
C TYR A 54 6.99 4.63 4.10
N GLU A 55 6.68 3.84 5.12
CA GLU A 55 5.54 3.99 6.00
C GLU A 55 5.96 4.28 7.43
N CYS A 56 5.13 5.04 8.15
CA CYS A 56 5.30 5.30 9.58
C CYS A 56 4.96 4.08 10.46
N GLY A 57 4.54 2.96 9.86
CA GLY A 57 4.28 1.69 10.55
C GLY A 57 2.96 1.02 10.14
N PRO A 58 2.78 -0.26 10.51
CA PRO A 58 1.68 -1.11 10.00
C PRO A 58 0.28 -0.63 10.40
N ARG A 59 0.19 0.23 11.43
CA ARG A 59 -1.04 0.87 11.92
C ARG A 59 -1.25 2.28 11.32
N CYS A 60 -0.56 2.62 10.24
CA CYS A 60 -0.79 3.88 9.54
C CYS A 60 -2.28 4.03 9.18
N PRO A 61 -2.95 5.14 9.59
CA PRO A 61 -4.39 5.28 9.48
C PRO A 61 -4.89 5.37 8.03
N LYS A 62 -4.03 5.82 7.11
CA LYS A 62 -4.32 5.95 5.68
C LYS A 62 -3.83 4.75 4.85
N ARG A 63 -3.20 3.76 5.49
CA ARG A 63 -2.75 2.54 4.81
C ARG A 63 -3.95 1.71 4.38
N PRO A 64 -4.04 1.30 3.10
CA PRO A 64 -5.08 0.42 2.64
C PRO A 64 -5.07 -0.88 3.46
N ARG A 65 -6.26 -1.32 3.88
CA ARG A 65 -6.43 -2.60 4.60
C ARG A 65 -6.74 -3.71 3.60
N PRO A 66 -6.33 -4.95 3.89
CA PRO A 66 -6.71 -6.07 3.03
C PRO A 66 -8.22 -6.12 2.94
N PRO A 67 -8.78 -6.46 1.76
CA PRO A 67 -10.19 -6.77 1.67
C PRO A 67 -10.47 -7.88 2.70
N ARG A 68 -11.47 -7.67 3.55
CA ARG A 68 -11.95 -8.75 4.43
C ARG A 68 -12.34 -9.90 3.49
N ARG A 69 -11.65 -11.04 3.57
CA ARG A 69 -12.13 -12.23 2.88
C ARG A 69 -13.54 -12.47 3.39
N ARG A 70 -14.56 -12.32 2.54
CA ARG A 70 -15.86 -12.89 2.84
C ARG A 70 -15.63 -14.40 2.97
N PRO A 71 -16.07 -15.05 4.04
CA PRO A 71 -16.06 -16.50 4.07
C PRO A 71 -16.82 -17.00 2.84
N PRO A 72 -16.36 -18.08 2.18
CA PRO A 72 -17.14 -18.69 1.11
C PRO A 72 -18.53 -19.01 1.68
N LYS A 73 -19.59 -18.57 0.98
CA LYS A 73 -20.95 -19.06 1.27
C LYS A 73 -20.86 -20.59 1.14
N LYS A 74 -21.18 -21.32 2.21
CA LYS A 74 -21.50 -22.73 2.07
C LYS A 74 -22.79 -22.76 1.25
N ASP A 75 -22.68 -23.03 -0.04
CA ASP A 75 -23.85 -23.37 -0.83
C ASP A 75 -24.39 -24.69 -0.27
N SER A 76 -25.33 -24.58 0.66
CA SER A 76 -26.25 -25.64 1.01
C SER A 76 -27.05 -25.97 -0.24
N GLN A 77 -26.66 -27.02 -0.95
CA GLN A 77 -27.61 -27.83 -1.70
C GLN A 77 -27.60 -29.22 -1.07
N GLU A 78 -28.43 -29.31 -0.04
CA GLU A 78 -28.98 -30.50 0.57
C GLU A 78 -30.21 -30.94 -0.24
N GLY A 79 -30.28 -32.22 -0.62
CA GLY A 79 -31.50 -32.91 -1.09
C GLY A 79 -32.00 -32.48 -2.47
N THR A 80 -32.55 -33.33 -3.35
CA THR A 80 -33.53 -34.41 -3.20
C THR A 80 -33.86 -34.89 -4.64
N PRO A 81 -34.54 -36.03 -4.89
CA PRO A 81 -34.53 -37.35 -4.25
C PRO A 81 -33.70 -38.40 -5.04
#